data_AF-A0A5E4D8Y8-F1
#
_entry.id   AF-A0A5E4D8Y8-F1
#
_cell.length_a   1.000
_cell.length_b   1.000
_cell.length_c   1.000
_cell.angle_alpha   90.00
_cell.angle_beta   90.00
_cell.angle_gamma   90.00
#
_symmetry.space_group_name_H-M   'P 1'
#
loop_
_entity.id
_entity.type
_entity.pdbx_description
1 polymer ?
#
loop_
_entity_poly.entity_id
_entity_poly.type
_entity_poly.pdbx_seq_one_letter_code
_entity_poly.pdbx_strand_id
1 'polypeptide(L)'
;PEPLKILLESTVASLKSLDLEACGITDSQVQALLPALSHCSQLRVLSFHENRISMSALRDLLLHTARLSQLSIELYPAPLESYDAQ
;
A
#
# COMPACT_ATOMS: atom_id res chain seq x y z
N PRO A 1 9.92 -4.83 -8.65
CA PRO A 1 8.51 -5.05 -8.20
C PRO A 1 8.25 -6.48 -7.69
N GLU A 2 8.78 -7.50 -8.37
CA GLU A 2 8.59 -8.92 -8.00
C GLU A 2 9.10 -9.33 -6.60
N PRO A 3 10.27 -8.87 -6.10
CA PRO A 3 10.75 -9.37 -4.81
C PRO A 3 9.88 -8.92 -3.63
N LEU A 4 9.35 -7.70 -3.68
CA LEU A 4 8.46 -7.18 -2.64
C LEU A 4 7.14 -7.95 -2.62
N LYS A 5 6.57 -8.25 -3.79
CA LYS A 5 5.36 -9.07 -3.91
C LYS A 5 5.57 -10.47 -3.33
N ILE A 6 6.67 -11.15 -3.71
CA ILE A 6 7.00 -12.49 -3.19
C ILE A 6 7.18 -12.46 -1.67
N LEU A 7 7.81 -11.41 -1.14
CA LEU A 7 7.99 -11.24 0.29
C LEU A 7 6.65 -11.07 1.01
N LEU A 8 5.74 -10.25 0.48
CA LEU A 8 4.40 -10.11 1.04
C LEU A 8 3.60 -11.42 0.99
N GLU A 9 3.67 -12.16 -0.12
CA GLU A 9 3.00 -13.46 -0.27
C GLU A 9 3.53 -14.51 0.73
N SER A 10 4.84 -14.53 0.97
CA SER A 10 5.45 -15.46 1.93
C SER A 10 5.23 -15.07 3.40
N THR A 11 4.98 -13.79 3.68
CA THR A 11 4.77 -13.27 5.04
C THR A 11 3.31 -12.95 5.35
N VAL A 12 2.39 -13.33 4.47
CA VAL A 12 0.98 -12.95 4.51
C VAL A 12 0.26 -13.27 5.84
N ALA A 13 0.68 -14.36 6.50
CA ALA A 13 0.10 -14.84 7.74
C ALA A 13 0.75 -14.24 9.01
N SER A 14 1.88 -13.54 8.88
CA SER A 14 2.66 -13.00 10.00
C SER A 14 2.91 -11.50 9.92
N LEU A 15 2.73 -10.89 8.74
CA LEU A 15 2.95 -9.48 8.49
C LEU A 15 1.94 -8.62 9.27
N LYS A 16 2.46 -7.83 10.21
CA LYS A 16 1.67 -6.96 11.09
C LYS A 16 1.86 -5.48 10.80
N SER A 17 3.00 -5.11 10.27
CA SER A 17 3.35 -3.73 9.95
C SER A 17 4.06 -3.74 8.61
N LEU A 18 3.60 -2.91 7.69
CA LEU A 18 4.25 -2.65 6.42
C LEU A 18 4.46 -1.15 6.30
N ASP A 19 5.72 -0.77 6.32
CA ASP A 19 6.14 0.62 6.14
C ASP A 19 6.90 0.72 4.82
N LEU A 20 6.34 1.51 3.91
CA LEU A 20 6.90 1.80 2.61
C LEU A 20 7.07 3.32 2.42
N GLU A 21 7.20 4.07 3.51
CA GLU A 21 7.43 5.51 3.46
C GLU A 21 8.68 5.86 2.64
N ALA A 22 8.58 6.92 1.82
CA ALA A 22 9.66 7.47 1.00
C ALA A 22 10.38 6.44 0.10
N CYS A 23 9.73 5.32 -0.24
CA CYS A 23 10.33 4.25 -1.04
C CYS A 23 10.31 4.51 -2.56
N GLY A 24 9.79 5.66 -3.00
CA GLY A 24 9.66 6.00 -4.41
C GLY A 24 8.68 5.09 -5.16
N ILE A 25 7.67 4.58 -4.48
CA ILE A 25 6.66 3.67 -5.05
C ILE A 25 5.80 4.42 -6.07
N THR A 26 5.59 3.77 -7.21
CA THR A 26 4.73 4.26 -8.30
C THR A 26 3.40 3.49 -8.36
N ASP A 27 2.43 4.04 -9.09
CA ASP A 27 1.12 3.40 -9.30
C ASP A 27 1.21 1.96 -9.80
N SER A 28 2.11 1.67 -10.75
CA SER A 28 2.28 0.32 -11.30
C SER A 28 2.80 -0.67 -10.26
N GLN A 29 3.64 -0.21 -9.33
CA GLN A 29 4.12 -1.02 -8.23
C GLN A 29 3.01 -1.24 -7.19
N VAL A 30 2.21 -0.21 -6.87
CA VAL A 30 1.03 -0.36 -6.01
C VAL A 30 0.11 -1.45 -6.55
N GLN A 31 -0.26 -1.37 -7.84
CA GLN A 31 -1.12 -2.34 -8.50
C GLN A 31 -0.57 -3.77 -8.42
N ALA A 32 0.74 -3.95 -8.58
CA ALA A 32 1.38 -5.25 -8.47
C ALA A 32 1.31 -5.84 -7.05
N LEU A 33 1.22 -4.99 -6.01
CA LEU A 33 1.20 -5.39 -4.60
C LEU A 33 -0.22 -5.61 -4.07
N LEU A 34 -1.25 -5.02 -4.70
CA LEU A 34 -2.65 -5.13 -4.24
C LEU A 34 -3.13 -6.56 -3.95
N PRO A 35 -2.84 -7.57 -4.79
CA PRO A 35 -3.29 -8.94 -4.51
C PRO A 35 -2.65 -9.48 -3.23
N ALA A 36 -1.32 -9.33 -3.08
CA ALA A 36 -0.59 -9.82 -1.91
C ALA A 36 -1.02 -9.09 -0.63
N LEU A 37 -1.22 -7.77 -0.71
CA LEU A 37 -1.72 -6.95 0.40
C LEU A 37 -3.10 -7.40 0.87
N SER A 38 -4.00 -7.71 -0.06
CA SER A 38 -5.37 -8.16 0.26
C SER A 38 -5.42 -9.46 1.06
N HIS A 39 -4.36 -10.26 0.98
CA HIS A 39 -4.26 -11.50 1.73
C HIS A 39 -3.65 -11.31 3.13
N CYS A 40 -3.02 -10.17 3.41
CA CYS A 40 -2.32 -9.86 4.68
C CYS A 40 -3.30 -9.58 5.83
N SER A 41 -4.07 -10.59 6.25
CA SER A 41 -5.13 -10.48 7.26
C SER A 41 -4.68 -10.04 8.66
N GLN A 42 -3.38 -10.18 8.98
CA GLN A 42 -2.79 -9.79 10.26
C GLN A 42 -2.21 -8.36 10.23
N LEU A 43 -2.30 -7.67 9.10
CA LEU A 43 -1.73 -6.34 8.92
C LEU A 43 -2.51 -5.31 9.75
N ARG A 44 -1.77 -4.57 10.59
CA ARG A 44 -2.32 -3.57 11.52
C ARG A 44 -1.88 -2.15 11.17
N VAL A 45 -0.70 -2.01 10.59
CA VAL A 45 -0.10 -0.73 10.21
C VAL A 45 0.31 -0.80 8.75
N LEU A 46 -0.13 0.18 7.97
CA LEU A 46 0.23 0.36 6.58
C LEU A 46 0.62 1.81 6.34
N SER A 47 1.84 2.03 5.84
CA SER A 47 2.33 3.35 5.44
C SER A 47 2.82 3.36 4.01
N PHE A 48 2.29 4.31 3.24
CA PHE A 48 2.76 4.71 1.92
C PHE A 48 3.15 6.19 1.90
N HIS A 49 3.39 6.81 3.07
CA HIS A 49 3.73 8.23 3.14
C HIS A 49 4.91 8.61 2.23
N GLU A 50 4.95 9.85 1.76
CA GLU A 50 6.02 10.35 0.88
C GLU A 50 6.24 9.56 -0.43
N ASN A 51 5.26 8.76 -0.89
CA ASN A 51 5.29 8.13 -2.21
C ASN A 51 4.51 8.92 -3.26
N ARG A 52 4.86 8.70 -4.53
CA ARG A 52 4.28 9.37 -5.69
C ARG A 52 3.18 8.50 -6.29
N ILE A 53 2.00 8.56 -5.68
CA ILE A 53 0.85 7.71 -6.03
C ILE A 53 -0.32 8.60 -6.51
N SER A 54 -0.94 8.25 -7.62
CA SER A 54 -2.13 8.95 -8.13
C SER A 54 -3.37 8.70 -7.28
N MET A 55 -4.39 9.54 -7.44
CA MET A 55 -5.69 9.36 -6.82
C MET A 55 -6.34 8.02 -7.19
N SER A 56 -6.11 7.54 -8.42
CA SER A 56 -6.64 6.25 -8.87
C SER A 56 -6.02 5.09 -8.08
N ALA A 57 -4.69 5.06 -7.98
CA ALA A 57 -3.99 4.01 -7.26
C ALA A 57 -4.28 4.05 -5.74
N LEU A 58 -4.47 5.24 -5.16
CA LEU A 58 -4.92 5.39 -3.78
C LEU A 58 -6.32 4.81 -3.54
N ARG A 59 -7.28 5.07 -4.45
CA ARG A 59 -8.62 4.47 -4.36
C ARG A 59 -8.57 2.95 -4.40
N ASP A 60 -7.79 2.39 -5.32
CA ASP A 60 -7.63 0.95 -5.41
C ASP A 60 -7.01 0.39 -4.13
N LEU A 61 -5.98 1.05 -3.59
CA LEU A 61 -5.37 0.64 -2.34
C LEU A 61 -6.38 0.63 -1.19
N LEU A 62 -7.14 1.71 -1.01
CA LEU A 62 -8.22 1.82 0.00
C LEU A 62 -9.27 0.71 -0.14
N LEU A 63 -9.68 0.39 -1.36
CA LEU A 63 -10.67 -0.68 -1.61
C LEU A 63 -10.15 -2.05 -1.15
N HIS A 64 -8.87 -2.32 -1.38
CA HIS A 64 -8.24 -3.59 -1.04
C HIS A 64 -7.90 -3.66 0.46
N THR A 65 -7.47 -2.55 1.08
CA THR A 65 -7.16 -2.50 2.52
C THR A 65 -8.43 -2.48 3.39
N ALA A 66 -9.55 -1.97 2.89
CA ALA A 66 -10.84 -1.99 3.59
C ALA A 66 -11.32 -3.40 3.96
N ARG A 67 -10.82 -4.45 3.29
CA ARG A 67 -11.12 -5.85 3.60
C ARG A 67 -10.29 -6.41 4.76
N LEU A 68 -9.25 -5.71 5.19
CA LEU A 68 -8.33 -6.11 6.24
C LEU A 68 -8.89 -5.63 7.60
N SER A 69 -9.63 -6.49 8.29
CA SER A 69 -10.33 -6.13 9.53
C SER A 69 -9.42 -5.79 10.72
N GLN A 70 -8.15 -6.16 10.67
CA GLN A 70 -7.15 -5.88 11.72
C GLN A 70 -6.43 -4.55 11.50
N LEU A 71 -6.68 -3.87 10.39
CA LEU A 71 -5.96 -2.67 10.02
C LEU A 71 -6.41 -1.50 10.90
N SER A 72 -5.43 -0.86 11.54
CA SER A 72 -5.66 0.14 12.60
C SER A 72 -5.06 1.49 12.27
N ILE A 73 -3.95 1.51 11.52
CA ILE A 73 -3.25 2.72 11.12
C ILE A 73 -2.99 2.65 9.62
N GLU A 74 -3.46 3.67 8.91
CA GLU A 74 -3.29 3.86 7.47
C GLU A 74 -2.70 5.23 7.23
N LEU A 75 -1.50 5.28 6.65
CA LEU A 75 -0.83 6.52 6.29
C LEU A 75 -0.67 6.56 4.77
N TYR A 76 -1.42 7.45 4.13
CA TYR A 76 -1.39 7.63 2.68
C TYR A 76 -0.72 8.95 2.30
N PRO A 77 0.01 8.99 1.18
CA PRO A 77 0.54 10.24 0.65
C PRO A 77 -0.61 11.08 0.09
N ALA A 78 -0.40 12.40 -0.03
CA ALA A 78 -1.30 13.21 -0.84
C ALA A 78 -1.24 12.72 -2.31
N PRO A 79 -2.38 12.66 -3.01
CA PRO A 79 -2.41 12.21 -4.41
C PRO A 79 -1.50 13.05 -5.30
N LEU A 80 -0.92 12.43 -6.32
CA LEU A 80 -0.01 13.11 -7.26
C LEU A 80 -0.64 14.36 -7.87
N GLU A 81 -1.93 14.29 -8.20
CA GLU A 81 -2.71 15.38 -8.79
C GLU A 81 -2.87 16.59 -7.86
N SER A 82 -2.62 16.42 -6.55
CA SER A 82 -2.65 17.53 -5.58
C SER A 82 -1.39 18.40 -5.65
N TYR A 83 -0.30 17.89 -6.24
CA TYR A 83 0.95 18.63 -6.40
C TYR A 83 1.00 19.44 -7.70
N ASP A 84 0.15 19.11 -8.69
CA ASP A 84 0.03 19.83 -9.97
C ASP A 84 -0.68 21.20 -9.85
N ALA A 85 -1.03 21.63 -8.63
CA ALA A 85 -1.62 22.94 -8.35
C ALA A 85 -0.59 24.09 -8.28
N GLN A 86 0.61 23.94 -8.88
CA GLN A 86 1.67 24.95 -8.91
C GLN A 86 2.07 25.38 -10.32
#